data_AF-A0AAV4FG03-F1
#
_entry.id   AF-A0AAV4FG03-F1
#
_cell.length_a   1.000
_cell.length_b   1.000
_cell.length_c   1.000
_cell.angle_alpha   90.00
_cell.angle_beta   90.00
_cell.angle_gamma   90.00
#
_symmetry.space_group_name_H-M   'P 1'
#
loop_
_entity.id
_entity.type
_entity.pdbx_description
1 polymer ?
#
loop_
_entity_poly.entity_id
_entity_poly.type
_entity_poly.pdbx_seq_one_letter_code
_entity_poly.pdbx_strand_id
1 'polypeptide(L)'
;MLSREQFMKDTQKQRLMDGIEALYPADADCPRTAFIGQIMLHNALENTVYNWRDLPAPVLARYLAICEDYELQLSRNPEEAESFLPDYLNRNGNL
;
A
#
# COMPACT_ATOMS: atom_id res chain seq x y z
N MET A 1 3.56 27.16 17.39
CA MET A 1 3.85 25.97 18.21
C MET A 1 2.88 24.88 17.78
N LEU A 2 3.37 23.78 17.20
CA LEU A 2 2.53 22.62 16.91
C LEU A 2 2.18 21.94 18.23
N SER A 3 0.92 21.54 18.41
CA SER A 3 0.50 20.75 19.57
C SER A 3 1.16 19.37 19.53
N ARG A 4 1.45 18.80 20.72
CA ARG A 4 2.16 17.53 20.87
C ARG A 4 1.46 16.38 20.13
N GLU A 5 0.13 16.44 20.02
CA GLU A 5 -0.69 15.48 19.28
C GLU A 5 -0.53 15.61 17.75
N GLN A 6 -0.37 16.83 17.24
CA GLN A 6 -0.14 17.07 15.81
C GLN A 6 1.22 16.52 15.38
N PHE A 7 2.26 16.77 16.17
CA PHE A 7 3.60 16.24 15.92
C PHE A 7 3.66 14.70 15.85
N MET A 8 2.93 14.00 16.74
CA MET A 8 2.87 12.54 16.71
C MET A 8 2.11 12.00 15.50
N LYS A 9 1.02 12.66 15.08
CA LYS A 9 0.26 12.30 13.88
C LYS A 9 1.10 12.47 12.62
N ASP A 10 1.85 13.56 12.52
CA ASP A 10 2.71 13.84 11.36
C ASP A 10 3.86 12.81 11.28
N THR A 11 4.44 12.43 12.42
CA THR A 11 5.49 11.40 12.50
C THR A 11 4.96 10.01 12.09
N GLN A 12 3.74 9.67 12.52
CA GLN A 12 3.11 8.39 12.15
C GLN A 12 2.79 8.35 10.65
N LYS A 13 2.23 9.43 10.10
CA LYS A 13 1.94 9.52 8.67
C LYS A 13 3.21 9.34 7.84
N GLN A 14 4.30 10.01 8.22
CA GLN A 14 5.58 9.89 7.51
C GLN A 14 6.08 8.45 7.46
N ARG A 15 6.06 7.73 8.60
CA ARG A 15 6.49 6.32 8.65
C ARG A 15 5.68 5.41 7.72
N LEU A 16 4.36 5.66 7.61
CA LEU A 16 3.50 4.91 6.69
C LEU A 16 3.87 5.20 5.23
N MET A 17 4.15 6.47 4.91
CA MET A 17 4.60 6.87 3.58
C MET A 17 5.93 6.23 3.23
N ASP A 18 6.91 6.30 4.13
CA ASP A 18 8.24 5.69 3.94
C ASP A 18 8.12 4.17 3.68
N GLY A 19 7.21 3.48 4.39
CA GLY A 19 6.94 2.06 4.17
C GLY A 19 6.32 1.77 2.80
N ILE A 20 5.38 2.59 2.35
CA ILE A 20 4.77 2.44 1.02
C ILE A 20 5.81 2.71 -0.07
N GLU A 21 6.63 3.75 0.08
CA GLU A 21 7.71 4.08 -0.87
C GLU A 21 8.73 2.96 -1.01
N ALA A 22 9.02 2.23 0.08
CA ALA A 22 9.94 1.10 0.06
C ALA A 22 9.38 -0.15 -0.63
N LEU A 23 8.06 -0.24 -0.81
CA LEU A 23 7.37 -1.41 -1.34
C LEU A 23 6.77 -1.13 -2.72
N TYR A 24 5.53 -0.65 -2.73
CA TYR A 24 4.73 -0.51 -3.94
C TYR A 24 4.08 0.87 -4.01
N PRO A 25 4.83 1.96 -4.18
CA PRO A 25 4.23 3.28 -4.37
C PRO A 25 3.45 3.32 -5.68
N ALA A 26 2.21 3.81 -5.64
CA ALA A 26 1.32 3.85 -6.81
C ALA A 26 1.80 4.81 -7.93
N ASP A 27 2.73 5.70 -7.61
CA ASP A 27 3.41 6.66 -8.49
C ASP A 27 4.87 6.25 -8.81
N ALA A 28 5.25 4.98 -8.60
CA ALA A 28 6.60 4.51 -8.90
C ALA A 28 7.01 4.74 -10.37
N ASP A 29 8.29 5.03 -10.61
CA ASP A 29 8.84 5.10 -11.97
C ASP A 29 8.87 3.72 -12.65
N CYS A 30 8.92 2.64 -11.87
CA CYS A 30 8.86 1.26 -12.37
C CYS A 30 7.40 0.88 -12.70
N PRO A 31 7.05 0.58 -13.97
CA PRO A 31 5.66 0.32 -14.36
C PRO A 31 5.02 -0.84 -13.60
N ARG A 32 5.77 -1.90 -13.31
CA ARG A 32 5.28 -3.06 -12.55
C ARG A 32 4.95 -2.67 -11.10
N THR A 33 5.86 -1.95 -10.46
CA THR A 33 5.68 -1.49 -9.07
C THR A 33 4.50 -0.52 -8.97
N ALA A 34 4.39 0.42 -9.90
CA ALA A 34 3.28 1.37 -9.95
C ALA A 34 1.94 0.67 -10.15
N PHE A 35 1.88 -0.32 -11.05
CA PHE A 35 0.66 -1.10 -11.31
C PHE A 35 0.20 -1.87 -10.07
N ILE A 36 1.10 -2.60 -9.40
CA ILE A 36 0.81 -3.30 -8.15
C ILE A 36 0.35 -2.28 -7.09
N GLY A 37 1.08 -1.17 -6.95
CA GLY A 37 0.75 -0.10 -6.02
C GLY A 37 -0.64 0.49 -6.25
N GLN A 38 -1.03 0.73 -7.50
CA GLN A 38 -2.37 1.23 -7.85
C GLN A 38 -3.48 0.25 -7.50
N ILE A 39 -3.26 -1.06 -7.70
CA ILE A 39 -4.20 -2.10 -7.31
C ILE A 39 -4.33 -2.16 -5.79
N MET A 40 -3.23 -2.16 -5.05
CA MET A 40 -3.26 -2.22 -3.58
C MET A 40 -3.88 -0.95 -2.99
N LEU A 41 -3.58 0.20 -3.57
CA LEU A 41 -4.20 1.48 -3.24
C LEU A 41 -5.70 1.46 -3.49
N HIS A 42 -6.13 0.91 -4.62
CA HIS A 42 -7.55 0.74 -4.93
C HIS A 42 -8.23 -0.19 -3.91
N ASN A 43 -7.58 -1.27 -3.48
CA ASN A 43 -8.10 -2.12 -2.40
C ASN A 43 -8.17 -1.40 -1.05
N ALA A 44 -7.27 -0.45 -0.80
CA ALA A 44 -7.32 0.38 0.39
C ALA A 44 -8.40 1.49 0.31
N LEU A 45 -8.73 1.93 -0.90
CA LEU A 45 -9.67 3.01 -1.20
C LEU A 45 -10.96 2.46 -1.82
N GLU A 46 -12.02 2.39 -1.04
CA GLU A 46 -13.31 1.83 -1.46
C GLU A 46 -14.02 2.50 -2.65
N ASN A 47 -13.47 3.52 -3.36
CA ASN A 47 -13.95 4.00 -4.68
C ASN A 47 -13.27 5.27 -5.27
N THR A 48 -12.01 5.60 -4.98
CA THR A 48 -11.45 6.89 -5.47
C THR A 48 -10.02 6.86 -5.99
N VAL A 49 -9.79 7.64 -7.05
CA VAL A 49 -8.48 7.96 -7.60
C VAL A 49 -7.97 9.24 -6.92
N TYR A 50 -7.08 9.09 -5.95
CA TYR A 50 -6.41 10.22 -5.28
C TYR A 50 -4.90 10.04 -5.33
N ASN A 51 -4.16 11.15 -5.26
CA ASN A 51 -2.74 11.10 -4.94
C ASN A 51 -2.56 10.46 -3.56
N TRP A 52 -1.90 9.31 -3.53
CA TRP A 52 -1.83 8.50 -2.32
C TRP A 52 -1.10 9.21 -1.17
N ARG A 53 -0.17 10.11 -1.49
CA ARG A 53 0.60 10.93 -0.53
C ARG A 53 -0.28 11.88 0.30
N ASP A 54 -1.41 12.29 -0.28
CA ASP A 54 -2.35 13.20 0.35
C ASP A 54 -3.41 12.49 1.21
N LEU A 55 -3.38 11.16 1.24
CA LEU A 55 -4.38 10.37 1.96
C LEU A 55 -4.22 10.48 3.50
N PRO A 56 -5.34 10.29 4.23
CA PRO A 56 -5.30 10.26 5.68
C PRO A 56 -4.59 9.00 6.18
N ALA A 57 -3.92 9.11 7.35
CA ALA A 57 -3.12 8.03 7.93
C ALA A 57 -3.84 6.65 8.03
N PRO A 58 -5.15 6.55 8.35
CA PRO A 58 -5.84 5.26 8.36
C PRO A 58 -5.85 4.55 7.00
N VAL A 59 -5.97 5.31 5.90
CA VAL A 59 -5.95 4.75 4.55
C VAL A 59 -4.54 4.33 4.17
N LEU A 60 -3.54 5.17 4.48
CA LEU A 60 -2.12 4.82 4.29
C LEU A 60 -1.74 3.56 5.08
N ALA A 61 -2.27 3.39 6.30
CA ALA A 61 -2.03 2.20 7.10
C ALA A 61 -2.64 0.94 6.47
N ARG A 62 -3.88 1.03 5.95
CA ARG A 62 -4.51 -0.08 5.22
C ARG A 62 -3.74 -0.43 3.95
N TYR A 63 -3.30 0.58 3.20
CA TYR A 63 -2.51 0.40 1.99
C TYR A 63 -1.17 -0.28 2.29
N LEU A 64 -0.41 0.21 3.28
CA LEU A 64 0.84 -0.41 3.68
C LEU A 64 0.64 -1.87 4.13
N ALA A 65 -0.39 -2.14 4.95
CA ALA A 65 -0.67 -3.49 5.43
C ALA A 65 -0.94 -4.49 4.28
N ILE A 66 -1.65 -4.05 3.23
CA ILE A 66 -1.87 -4.87 2.03
C ILE A 66 -0.54 -5.13 1.30
N CYS A 67 0.32 -4.11 1.18
CA CYS A 67 1.64 -4.29 0.56
C CYS A 67 2.52 -5.27 1.34
N GLU A 68 2.54 -5.17 2.67
CA GLU A 68 3.31 -6.07 3.55
C GLU A 68 2.78 -7.51 3.50
N ASP A 69 1.46 -7.69 3.49
CA ASP A 69 0.85 -9.02 3.37
C ASP A 69 1.15 -9.65 2.00
N TYR A 70 1.10 -8.87 0.93
CA TYR A 70 1.50 -9.33 -0.40
C TYR A 70 2.96 -9.81 -0.45
N GLU A 71 3.90 -9.01 0.08
CA GLU A 71 5.32 -9.41 0.19
C GLU A 71 5.54 -10.66 1.05
N LEU A 72 4.80 -10.77 2.16
CA LEU A 72 4.88 -11.93 3.04
C LEU A 72 4.40 -13.20 2.34
N GLN A 73 3.36 -13.13 1.51
CA GLN A 73 2.89 -14.28 0.78
C GLN A 73 3.79 -14.61 -0.43
N LEU A 74 4.32 -13.59 -1.12
CA LEU A 74 5.29 -13.74 -2.19
C LEU A 74 6.58 -14.43 -1.71
N SER A 75 7.09 -14.03 -0.55
CA SER A 75 8.28 -14.64 0.06
C SER A 75 8.05 -16.09 0.52
N ARG A 76 6.81 -16.48 0.81
CA ARG A 76 6.44 -17.86 1.16
C ARG A 76 6.34 -18.76 -0.08
N ASN A 77 5.86 -18.23 -1.20
CA ASN A 77 5.68 -18.95 -2.47
C ASN A 77 6.37 -18.23 -3.65
N PRO A 78 7.72 -18.23 -3.70
CA PRO A 78 8.45 -17.50 -4.74
C PRO A 78 8.25 -18.07 -6.15
N GLU A 79 7.87 -19.34 -6.28
CA GLU A 79 7.64 -20.01 -7.57
C GLU A 79 6.39 -19.51 -8.30
N GLU A 80 5.48 -18.80 -7.60
CA GLU A 80 4.23 -18.27 -8.15
C GLU A 80 4.28 -16.75 -8.41
N ALA A 81 5.46 -16.12 -8.26
CA ALA A 81 5.63 -14.67 -8.25
C ALA A 81 5.12 -13.93 -9.51
N GLU A 82 5.01 -14.62 -10.65
CA GLU A 82 4.48 -14.05 -11.90
C GLU A 82 2.95 -14.06 -11.98
N SER A 83 2.27 -14.96 -11.26
CA SER A 83 0.82 -15.15 -11.30
C SER A 83 0.10 -14.73 -10.00
N PHE A 84 0.85 -14.23 -9.02
CA PHE A 84 0.38 -14.10 -7.64
C PHE A 84 -0.70 -13.03 -7.42
N LEU A 85 -0.68 -11.94 -8.19
CA LEU A 85 -1.53 -10.77 -7.91
C LEU A 85 -3.04 -11.06 -8.10
N PRO A 86 -3.52 -11.68 -9.20
CA PRO A 86 -4.93 -12.03 -9.34
C PRO A 86 -5.41 -13.03 -8.28
N ASP A 87 -4.59 -14.04 -7.94
CA ASP A 87 -4.93 -15.06 -6.94
C ASP A 87 -4.99 -14.49 -5.53
N TYR A 88 -4.07 -13.57 -5.21
CA TYR A 88 -4.08 -12.82 -3.96
C TYR A 88 -5.38 -12.03 -3.78
N LEU A 89 -5.84 -11.34 -4.83
CA LEU A 89 -7.08 -10.56 -4.79
C LEU A 89 -8.32 -11.45 -4.64
N ASN A 90 -8.35 -12.58 -5.36
CA ASN A 90 -9.43 -13.57 -5.26
C ASN A 90 -9.54 -14.20 -3.86
N ARG A 91 -8.40 -14.58 -3.24
CA ARG A 91 -8.40 -15.20 -1.91
C ARG A 91 -8.83 -14.24 -0.80
N ASN A 92 -8.54 -12.95 -0.96
CA ASN A 92 -8.89 -11.93 0.02
C ASN A 92 -10.29 -11.32 -0.20
N GLY A 93 -11.10 -11.90 -1.08
CA GLY A 93 -12.53 -11.56 -1.23
C GLY A 93 -12.79 -10.19 -1.86
N ASN A 94 -11.87 -9.68 -2.68
CA ASN A 94 -11.94 -8.34 -3.27
C ASN A 94 -12.21 -8.35 -4.79
N LEU A 95 -12.83 -9.41 -5.32
CA LEU A 95 -13.35 -9.53 -6.68
C LEU A 95 -14.80 -10.05 -6.67
#